data_AF-V4P9N5-F1
#
_entry.id   AF-V4P9N5-F1
#
_cell.length_a   1.000
_cell.length_b   1.000
_cell.length_c   1.000
_cell.angle_alpha   90.00
_cell.angle_beta   90.00
_cell.angle_gamma   90.00
#
_symmetry.space_group_name_H-M   'P 1'
#
loop_
_entity.id
_entity.type
_entity.pdbx_description
1 polymer ?
#
loop_
_entity_poly.entity_id
_entity_poly.type
_entity_poly.pdbx_seq_one_letter_code
_entity_poly.pdbx_strand_id
1 'polypeptide(L)'
;MKRVFAGIAVFLMTASSVQAAPFRLYDVSDEQHCECDCYISLHRANARPDSRGYKPAIVVILSHAEIRIDGQPIRLTETDEETSSGWPVYINEQAGVRLEPHLRRDGRVPDLGYLKFIGDIRVTYRGSSMNIPVDGLNWCDVGDDV
;
A
#
# COMPACT_ATOMS: atom_id res chain seq x y z
N MET A 1 -48.90 -51.39 -1.50
CA MET A 1 -47.60 -51.13 -2.18
C MET A 1 -47.21 -49.67 -1.90
N LYS A 2 -46.22 -49.41 -1.05
CA LYS A 2 -45.73 -48.06 -0.72
C LYS A 2 -44.40 -47.84 -1.45
N ARG A 3 -44.34 -46.86 -2.35
CA ARG A 3 -43.10 -46.43 -3.02
C ARG A 3 -42.42 -45.39 -2.13
N VAL A 4 -41.18 -45.64 -1.74
CA VAL A 4 -40.32 -44.67 -1.05
C VAL A 4 -39.41 -44.04 -2.11
N PHE A 5 -39.53 -42.73 -2.29
CA PHE A 5 -38.61 -41.92 -3.10
C PHE A 5 -37.40 -41.57 -2.23
N ALA A 6 -36.22 -42.07 -2.61
CA ALA A 6 -34.95 -41.66 -2.03
C ALA A 6 -34.50 -40.36 -2.74
N GLY A 7 -34.58 -39.24 -2.01
CA GLY A 7 -34.01 -37.97 -2.45
C GLY A 7 -32.49 -37.97 -2.29
N ILE A 8 -31.77 -37.82 -3.40
CA ILE A 8 -30.32 -37.60 -3.39
C ILE A 8 -30.08 -36.13 -3.02
N ALA A 9 -29.59 -35.88 -1.81
CA ALA A 9 -29.08 -34.59 -1.40
C ALA A 9 -27.69 -34.38 -2.01
N VAL A 10 -27.59 -33.56 -3.05
CA VAL A 10 -26.31 -33.13 -3.62
C VAL A 10 -25.75 -32.01 -2.74
N PHE A 11 -24.71 -32.32 -1.97
CA PHE A 11 -23.93 -31.35 -1.21
C PHE A 11 -22.93 -30.66 -2.18
N LEU A 12 -23.28 -29.46 -2.64
CA LEU A 12 -22.34 -28.59 -3.36
C LEU A 12 -21.32 -28.04 -2.36
N MET A 13 -20.14 -28.66 -2.29
CA MET A 13 -19.00 -28.07 -1.59
C MET A 13 -18.50 -26.87 -2.41
N THR A 14 -18.84 -25.65 -1.99
CA THR A 14 -18.20 -24.44 -2.51
C THR A 14 -16.76 -24.42 -1.99
N ALA A 15 -15.82 -24.87 -2.83
CA ALA A 15 -14.40 -24.70 -2.56
C ALA A 15 -14.10 -23.20 -2.52
N SER A 16 -13.94 -22.63 -1.33
CA SER A 16 -13.41 -21.29 -1.16
C SER A 16 -11.96 -21.31 -1.65
N SER A 17 -11.74 -20.94 -2.90
CA SER A 17 -10.39 -20.72 -3.43
C SER A 17 -9.83 -19.48 -2.73
N VAL A 18 -9.03 -19.70 -1.69
CA VAL A 18 -8.13 -18.67 -1.15
C VAL A 18 -7.11 -18.40 -2.25
N GLN A 19 -7.40 -17.42 -3.12
CA GLN A 19 -6.48 -17.02 -4.16
C GLN A 19 -5.25 -16.41 -3.48
N ALA A 20 -4.10 -17.06 -3.63
CA ALA A 20 -2.85 -16.52 -3.11
C ALA A 20 -2.61 -15.13 -3.72
N ALA A 21 -2.08 -14.21 -2.91
CA ALA A 21 -1.72 -12.88 -3.38
C ALA A 21 -0.78 -12.99 -4.60
N PRO A 22 -1.02 -12.22 -5.68
CA PRO A 22 -0.28 -12.38 -6.94
C PRO A 22 1.21 -12.07 -6.84
N PHE A 23 1.59 -11.29 -5.84
CA PHE A 23 2.97 -10.97 -5.44
C PHE A 23 2.93 -10.52 -3.98
N ARG A 24 4.10 -10.38 -3.35
CA ARG A 24 4.20 -9.92 -1.97
C ARG A 24 4.87 -8.56 -1.92
N LEU A 25 4.22 -7.62 -1.23
CA LEU A 25 4.90 -6.41 -0.77
C LEU A 25 5.61 -6.70 0.53
N TYR A 26 6.85 -6.26 0.63
CA TYR A 26 7.66 -6.32 1.82
C TYR A 26 7.88 -4.93 2.38
N ASP A 27 8.19 -4.91 3.66
CA ASP A 27 8.50 -3.66 4.34
C ASP A 27 9.77 -3.04 3.76
N VAL A 28 9.73 -1.72 3.66
CA VAL A 28 10.83 -0.83 3.32
C VAL A 28 11.29 -0.20 4.64
N SER A 29 12.59 -0.14 4.86
CA SER A 29 13.14 0.39 6.09
C SER A 29 13.14 1.92 6.06
N ASP A 30 12.25 2.55 6.82
CA ASP A 30 12.24 4.01 6.98
C ASP A 30 13.54 4.53 7.61
N GLU A 31 14.21 3.71 8.43
CA GLU A 31 15.44 4.08 9.14
C GLU A 31 16.64 4.43 8.25
N GLN A 32 16.57 4.12 6.95
CA GLN A 32 17.62 4.46 6.00
C GLN A 32 17.48 5.89 5.45
N HIS A 33 16.32 6.50 5.65
CA HIS A 33 16.02 7.88 5.27
C HIS A 33 16.05 8.71 6.55
N CYS A 34 17.13 9.46 6.75
CA CYS A 34 17.27 10.28 7.96
C CYS A 34 16.14 11.32 8.04
N GLU A 35 15.78 11.74 9.26
CA GLU A 35 14.79 12.82 9.52
C GLU A 35 15.11 14.16 8.82
N CYS A 36 16.26 14.27 8.17
CA CYS A 36 16.69 15.47 7.44
C CYS A 36 16.16 15.55 6.00
N ASP A 37 15.69 14.44 5.43
CA ASP A 37 15.15 14.42 4.07
C ASP A 37 13.62 14.48 4.10
N CYS A 38 13.05 15.34 3.28
CA CYS A 38 11.62 15.47 3.05
C CYS A 38 11.09 14.21 2.31
N TYR A 39 10.28 13.38 2.98
CA TYR A 39 9.65 12.21 2.34
C TYR A 39 8.22 11.92 2.85
N ILE A 40 7.51 11.08 2.10
CA ILE A 40 6.23 10.50 2.52
C ILE A 40 6.43 9.00 2.76
N SER A 41 6.10 8.51 3.95
CA SER A 41 6.05 7.07 4.24
C SER A 41 4.61 6.57 4.20
N LEU A 42 4.37 5.47 3.51
CA LEU A 42 3.07 4.79 3.47
C LEU A 42 3.18 3.44 4.18
N HIS A 43 2.30 3.23 5.15
CA HIS A 43 2.25 2.05 5.99
C HIS A 43 0.95 1.30 5.73
N ARG A 44 0.93 -0.03 5.91
CA ARG A 44 -0.36 -0.75 5.86
C ARG A 44 -1.25 -0.21 6.98
N ALA A 45 -2.51 0.08 6.68
CA ALA A 45 -3.44 0.67 7.66
C ALA A 45 -3.56 -0.16 8.95
N ASN A 46 -3.43 -1.49 8.84
CA ASN A 46 -3.48 -2.44 9.95
C ASN A 46 -2.10 -2.89 10.47
N ALA A 47 -1.01 -2.24 10.04
CA ALA A 47 0.33 -2.54 10.54
C ALA A 47 0.38 -2.27 12.05
N ARG A 48 0.98 -3.21 12.78
CA ARG A 48 1.29 -3.03 14.19
C ARG A 48 2.61 -2.25 14.30
N PRO A 49 2.69 -1.25 15.19
CA PRO A 49 3.95 -0.63 15.52
C PRO A 49 4.99 -1.65 16.04
N ASP A 50 6.26 -1.40 15.74
CA ASP A 50 7.40 -2.15 16.28
C ASP A 50 7.66 -1.80 17.77
N SER A 51 8.73 -2.35 18.35
CA SER A 51 9.09 -2.07 19.76
C SER A 51 9.45 -0.60 20.04
N ARG A 52 9.64 0.21 19.01
CA ARG A 52 9.93 1.65 19.09
C ARG A 52 8.70 2.51 18.82
N GLY A 53 7.57 1.90 18.45
CA GLY A 53 6.33 2.60 18.15
C GLY A 53 6.17 3.00 16.67
N TYR A 54 7.06 2.55 15.78
CA TYR A 54 6.97 2.86 14.35
C TYR A 54 6.25 1.74 13.59
N LYS A 55 5.34 2.12 12.69
CA LYS A 55 4.79 1.16 11.72
C LYS A 55 5.80 0.98 10.59
N PRO A 56 6.07 -0.25 10.12
CA PRO A 56 6.91 -0.44 8.95
C PRO A 56 6.25 0.15 7.71
N ALA A 57 6.97 0.98 6.95
CA ALA A 57 6.51 1.42 5.64
C ALA A 57 6.55 0.28 4.62
N ILE A 58 5.70 0.38 3.62
CA ILE A 58 5.69 -0.48 2.43
C ILE A 58 6.02 0.30 1.16
N VAL A 59 5.93 1.62 1.22
CA VAL A 59 6.38 2.56 0.18
C VAL A 59 6.96 3.78 0.87
N VAL A 60 8.09 4.27 0.37
CA VAL A 60 8.66 5.58 0.73
C VAL A 60 8.74 6.43 -0.53
N ILE A 61 8.29 7.68 -0.47
CA ILE A 61 8.25 8.60 -1.61
C ILE A 61 9.13 9.81 -1.29
N LEU A 62 10.20 9.98 -2.07
CA LEU A 62 11.05 11.18 -2.13
C LEU A 62 10.84 11.85 -3.51
N SER A 63 11.94 12.10 -4.25
CA SER A 63 11.90 12.40 -5.69
C SER A 63 11.49 11.21 -6.58
N HIS A 64 11.26 10.06 -5.98
CA HIS A 64 10.93 8.78 -6.58
C HIS A 64 10.26 7.94 -5.49
N ALA A 65 9.53 6.89 -5.88
CA ALA A 65 8.97 5.94 -4.93
C ALA A 65 9.87 4.69 -4.81
N GLU A 66 10.12 4.25 -3.59
CA GLU A 66 10.79 3.00 -3.26
C GLU A 66 9.76 1.99 -2.76
N ILE A 67 9.74 0.80 -3.36
CA ILE A 67 8.86 -0.31 -2.98
C ILE A 67 9.64 -1.61 -3.04
N ARG A 68 9.27 -2.60 -2.20
CA ARG A 68 9.89 -3.93 -2.23
C ARG A 68 8.88 -5.00 -2.62
N ILE A 69 9.03 -5.56 -3.82
CA ILE A 69 8.13 -6.58 -4.38
C ILE A 69 8.89 -7.90 -4.46
N ASP A 70 8.31 -8.98 -3.91
CA ASP A 70 8.93 -10.32 -3.86
C ASP A 70 10.36 -10.30 -3.28
N GLY A 71 10.58 -9.39 -2.33
CA GLY A 71 11.84 -9.20 -1.61
C GLY A 71 12.85 -8.31 -2.33
N GLN A 72 12.60 -7.94 -3.59
CA GLN A 72 13.48 -7.10 -4.41
C GLN A 72 13.12 -5.62 -4.29
N PRO A 73 14.09 -4.73 -3.98
CA PRO A 73 13.86 -3.30 -3.99
C PRO A 73 13.66 -2.83 -5.43
N ILE A 74 12.65 -1.99 -5.66
CA ILE A 74 12.33 -1.42 -6.96
C ILE A 74 12.13 0.09 -6.76
N ARG A 75 12.86 0.85 -7.57
CA ARG A 75 12.73 2.30 -7.65
C ARG A 75 11.76 2.66 -8.77
N LEU A 76 10.79 3.50 -8.48
CA LEU A 76 9.76 3.96 -9.41
C LEU A 76 9.92 5.47 -9.65
N THR A 77 9.81 5.88 -10.90
CA THR A 77 9.86 7.29 -11.28
C THR A 77 8.46 7.86 -11.32
N GLU A 78 8.30 9.09 -10.86
CA GLU A 78 7.05 9.85 -11.01
C GLU A 78 6.71 10.08 -12.49
N THR A 79 5.43 10.11 -12.81
CA THR A 79 4.91 10.46 -14.13
C THR A 79 4.06 11.72 -14.06
N ASP A 80 3.77 12.31 -15.22
CA ASP A 80 2.81 13.42 -15.33
C ASP A 80 1.34 12.97 -15.18
N GLU A 81 1.09 11.67 -14.99
CA GLU A 81 -0.27 11.16 -14.74
C GLU A 81 -0.61 11.28 -13.26
N GLU A 82 -1.84 11.74 -13.00
CA GLU A 82 -2.39 11.78 -11.65
C GLU A 82 -3.55 10.81 -11.50
N THR A 83 -3.68 10.22 -10.31
CA THR A 83 -4.88 9.49 -9.94
C THR A 83 -6.05 10.43 -9.73
N SER A 84 -7.27 9.90 -9.59
CA SER A 84 -8.46 10.72 -9.34
C SER A 84 -8.42 11.53 -8.03
N SER A 85 -7.49 11.22 -7.12
CA SER A 85 -7.23 11.99 -5.90
C SER A 85 -6.19 13.09 -6.07
N GLY A 86 -5.67 13.31 -7.29
CA GLY A 86 -4.62 14.29 -7.59
C GLY A 86 -3.23 13.86 -7.09
N TRP A 87 -3.00 12.55 -6.95
CA TRP A 87 -1.68 12.03 -6.57
C TRP A 87 -0.91 11.57 -7.80
N PRO A 88 0.40 11.87 -7.89
CA PRO A 88 1.22 11.37 -8.99
C PRO A 88 1.23 9.85 -9.04
N VAL A 89 1.28 9.31 -10.25
CA VAL A 89 1.53 7.90 -10.50
C VAL A 89 3.03 7.64 -10.60
N TYR A 90 3.48 6.50 -10.07
CA TYR A 90 4.89 6.10 -10.14
C TYR A 90 5.04 4.81 -10.94
N ILE A 91 6.02 4.75 -11.84
CA ILE A 91 6.25 3.59 -12.71
C ILE A 91 7.70 3.13 -12.75
N ASN A 92 7.89 1.84 -13.02
CA ASN A 92 9.13 1.28 -13.53
C ASN A 92 8.76 0.30 -14.64
N GLU A 93 8.88 0.74 -15.89
CA GLU A 93 8.46 -0.02 -17.06
C GLU A 93 9.28 -1.31 -17.22
N GLN A 94 10.58 -1.25 -16.96
CA GLN A 94 11.48 -2.39 -17.07
C GLN A 94 11.14 -3.50 -16.07
N ALA A 95 10.73 -3.13 -14.86
CA ALA A 95 10.26 -4.07 -13.84
C ALA A 95 8.79 -4.46 -14.06
N GLY A 96 8.05 -3.73 -14.88
CA GLY A 96 6.61 -3.89 -15.07
C GLY A 96 5.81 -3.51 -13.82
N VAL A 97 6.23 -2.45 -13.11
CA VAL A 97 5.58 -1.96 -11.89
C VAL A 97 4.90 -0.63 -12.14
N ARG A 98 3.68 -0.48 -11.64
CA ARG A 98 2.93 0.76 -11.55
C ARG A 98 2.32 0.90 -10.16
N LEU A 99 2.51 2.06 -9.54
CA LEU A 99 1.97 2.43 -8.25
C LEU A 99 1.03 3.62 -8.44
N GLU A 100 -0.22 3.46 -8.01
CA GLU A 100 -1.27 4.48 -8.11
C GLU A 100 -1.77 4.78 -6.70
N PRO A 101 -1.31 5.89 -6.07
CA PRO A 101 -1.81 6.30 -4.77
C PRO A 101 -3.21 6.93 -4.89
N HIS A 102 -4.14 6.47 -4.06
CA HIS A 102 -5.48 7.01 -3.91
C HIS A 102 -5.67 7.57 -2.49
N LEU A 103 -4.92 8.62 -2.19
CA LEU A 103 -4.79 9.14 -0.83
C LEU A 103 -5.54 10.47 -0.65
N ARG A 104 -6.02 10.70 0.56
CA ARG A 104 -6.58 11.99 0.98
C ARG A 104 -5.98 12.41 2.32
N ARG A 105 -5.94 13.72 2.56
CA ARG A 105 -5.54 14.28 3.87
C ARG A 105 -6.56 13.85 4.94
N ASP A 106 -6.05 13.38 6.07
CA ASP A 106 -6.81 12.97 7.25
C ASP A 106 -6.61 13.91 8.43
N GLY A 107 -5.59 14.78 8.37
CA GLY A 107 -5.31 15.77 9.41
C GLY A 107 -3.83 16.07 9.53
N ARG A 108 -3.43 16.46 10.74
CA ARG A 108 -2.04 16.61 11.19
C ARG A 108 -1.79 15.73 12.40
N VAL A 109 -0.58 15.20 12.52
CA VAL A 109 -0.13 14.51 13.73
C VAL A 109 0.13 15.58 14.80
N PRO A 110 -0.56 15.53 15.95
CA PRO A 110 -0.28 16.43 17.06
C PRO A 110 1.18 16.36 17.48
N ASP A 111 1.74 17.47 17.95
CA ASP A 111 3.11 17.62 18.47
C ASP A 111 4.25 17.52 17.45
N LEU A 112 4.04 16.88 16.28
CA LEU A 112 5.07 16.69 15.25
C LEU A 112 4.82 17.51 13.97
N GLY A 113 3.62 18.06 13.78
CA GLY A 113 3.28 18.91 12.63
C GLY A 113 3.01 18.17 11.31
N TYR A 114 3.45 16.91 11.19
CA TYR A 114 3.33 16.10 9.98
C TYR A 114 1.90 15.99 9.45
N LEU A 115 1.74 16.02 8.12
CA LEU A 115 0.47 15.72 7.49
C LEU A 115 0.19 14.23 7.54
N LYS A 116 -1.04 13.87 7.90
CA LYS A 116 -1.51 12.50 7.84
C LYS A 116 -2.36 12.30 6.60
N PHE A 117 -2.11 11.19 5.91
CA PHE A 117 -2.90 10.72 4.78
C PHE A 117 -3.55 9.37 5.11
N ILE A 118 -4.70 9.12 4.50
CA ILE A 118 -5.34 7.79 4.49
C ILE A 118 -5.90 7.50 3.10
N GLY A 119 -6.00 6.22 2.77
CA GLY A 119 -6.58 5.78 1.51
C GLY A 119 -6.10 4.38 1.16
N ASP A 120 -5.91 4.14 -0.13
CA ASP A 120 -5.31 2.93 -0.64
C ASP A 120 -4.23 3.23 -1.68
N ILE A 121 -3.34 2.28 -1.89
CA ILE A 121 -2.49 2.24 -3.06
C ILE A 121 -2.92 1.07 -3.94
N ARG A 122 -2.96 1.27 -5.25
CA ARG A 122 -2.96 0.16 -6.20
C ARG A 122 -1.54 -0.08 -6.68
N VAL A 123 -1.06 -1.30 -6.47
CA VAL A 123 0.21 -1.76 -7.05
C VAL A 123 -0.11 -2.75 -8.14
N THR A 124 0.36 -2.47 -9.35
CA THR A 124 0.34 -3.41 -10.47
C THR A 124 1.76 -3.89 -10.73
N TYR A 125 1.97 -5.20 -10.73
CA TYR A 125 3.24 -5.85 -11.01
C TYR A 125 3.04 -6.94 -12.05
N ARG A 126 3.69 -6.80 -13.21
CA ARG A 126 3.66 -7.76 -14.32
C ARG A 126 2.23 -8.20 -14.71
N GLY A 127 1.31 -7.24 -14.77
CA GLY A 127 -0.08 -7.45 -15.17
C GLY A 127 -1.03 -7.92 -14.07
N SER A 128 -0.53 -8.17 -12.85
CA SER A 128 -1.38 -8.45 -11.69
C SER A 128 -1.47 -7.24 -10.79
N SER A 129 -2.64 -6.97 -10.21
CA SER A 129 -2.87 -5.81 -9.35
C SER A 129 -3.32 -6.19 -7.95
N MET A 130 -2.94 -5.37 -6.96
CA MET A 130 -3.38 -5.46 -5.58
C MET A 130 -3.69 -4.06 -5.07
N ASN A 131 -4.86 -3.88 -4.44
CA ASN A 131 -5.18 -2.67 -3.69
C ASN A 131 -4.84 -2.91 -2.21
N ILE A 132 -4.16 -1.97 -1.58
CA ILE A 132 -3.70 -2.08 -0.20
C ILE A 132 -4.14 -0.84 0.56
N PRO A 133 -4.95 -0.97 1.61
CA PRO A 133 -5.31 0.16 2.45
C PRO A 133 -4.08 0.62 3.23
N VAL A 134 -3.83 1.93 3.22
CA VAL A 134 -2.67 2.54 3.84
C VAL A 134 -3.03 3.75 4.69
N ASP A 135 -2.19 4.01 5.68
CA ASP A 135 -2.02 5.31 6.30
C ASP A 135 -0.64 5.87 5.96
N GLY A 136 -0.56 7.17 5.74
CA GLY A 136 0.67 7.84 5.31
C GLY A 136 1.02 9.02 6.20
N LEU A 137 2.31 9.29 6.30
CA LEU A 137 2.87 10.45 7.00
C LEU A 137 3.74 11.25 6.04
N ASN A 138 3.52 12.57 6.00
CA ASN A 138 4.39 13.51 5.30
C ASN A 138 5.41 14.08 6.27
N TRP A 139 6.66 13.68 6.12
CA TRP A 139 7.79 14.15 6.92
C TRP A 139 8.38 15.47 6.40
N CYS A 140 7.87 16.00 5.28
CA CYS A 140 8.30 17.29 4.72
C CYS A 140 7.67 18.49 5.42
N ASP A 141 6.46 18.34 5.95
CA ASP A 141 5.69 19.44 6.55
C ASP A 141 5.92 19.44 8.07
N VAL A 142 7.08 19.94 8.49
CA VAL A 142 7.50 20.06 9.89
C VAL A 142 7.30 21.49 10.43
N GLY A 143 6.20 22.17 10.07
CA GLY A 143 5.97 23.58 10.43
C GLY A 143 6.90 24.55 9.67
N ASP A 144 6.48 25.74 9.26
CA ASP A 144 5.72 26.72 10.02
C ASP A 144 4.55 27.28 9.19
N ASP A 145 3.33 27.25 9.77
CA ASP A 145 2.25 28.20 9.47
C ASP A 145 1.24 28.09 10.64
N VAL A 146 1.57 28.79 11.74
CA VAL A 146 0.65 29.24 12.80
C VAL A 146 0.79 30.74 12.96
#